data_AF-A0A8T0R317-F1
#
_entry.id   AF-A0A8T0R317-F1
#
_cell.length_a   1.000
_cell.length_b   1.000
_cell.length_c   1.000
_cell.angle_alpha   90.00
_cell.angle_beta   90.00
_cell.angle_gamma   90.00
#
_symmetry.space_group_name_H-M   'P 1'
#
loop_
_entity.id
_entity.type
_entity.pdbx_description
1 polymer ?
#
loop_
_entity_poly.entity_id
_entity_poly.type
_entity_poly.pdbx_seq_one_letter_code
_entity_poly.pdbx_strand_id
1 'polypeptide(L)'
;MGISRPLAAALLLLIAVVAGAAAEEPVVAADSVAGAVEAAAAAAAAKAEGAAEAAALRAELEQLRAKISNLESGIAERSQELKNKDDGIAKLEKVIEERSKKIASLQAEIASLQAQGSIAAEEQAGKANARAIELEKQVEKLKKDIETQSSQRTALESRANDAEKKVEELTAKLNAIQKESDEQKRKIKKTKRALKIAEEELMRLQLEATAKAKQLTEVHGAWLPPWLAAKYAHYLEVVSGHWNQHGKPAMHNFLQKASEKSAQAKKWAEPHIETAKMKWIPVKEKLVVLKKNAEPYIQKVSTRSVELYESSRVAVTPHVIKVKEFTHPYYQEAKKFSKPYIDQVAEITKPHVEKVRTALKPYTKRAAHAYGSFLESATTYHRQAQATILDYLHQHEITKSLATKELVWFLASALLALPVFVIYRLLVDTFCTKKHKRSRGSNGNHGHRRHKRRHTDK
;
A
#
# COMPACT_ATOMS: atom_id res chain seq x y z
N MET A 1 -39.60 -31.63 -22.03
CA MET A 1 -40.18 -32.94 -21.65
C MET A 1 -41.61 -32.98 -22.20
N GLY A 2 -42.03 -34.10 -22.80
CA GLY A 2 -43.31 -34.20 -23.49
C GLY A 2 -44.48 -34.61 -22.59
N ILE A 3 -45.70 -34.24 -22.97
CA ILE A 3 -46.94 -34.67 -22.33
C ILE A 3 -47.30 -36.07 -22.86
N SER A 4 -47.74 -36.97 -21.98
CA SER A 4 -48.43 -38.21 -22.34
C SER A 4 -49.80 -38.33 -21.65
N ARG A 5 -50.73 -38.97 -22.37
CA ARG A 5 -52.16 -39.19 -22.07
C ARG A 5 -52.31 -40.60 -21.37
N PRO A 6 -53.48 -41.29 -21.21
CA PRO A 6 -54.81 -41.06 -21.84
C PRO A 6 -56.10 -41.53 -21.08
N LEU A 7 -57.22 -41.58 -21.85
CA LEU A 7 -58.48 -42.36 -21.64
C LEU A 7 -59.50 -41.80 -20.60
N ALA A 8 -60.83 -41.89 -20.79
CA ALA A 8 -61.65 -42.37 -21.94
C ALA A 8 -63.11 -41.80 -21.94
N ALA A 9 -63.86 -42.03 -23.04
CA ALA A 9 -65.33 -42.01 -23.20
C ALA A 9 -66.08 -40.65 -22.97
N ALA A 10 -66.76 -40.05 -23.96
CA ALA A 10 -68.07 -40.39 -24.57
C ALA A 10 -69.29 -39.93 -23.71
N LEU A 11 -70.44 -39.50 -24.26
CA LEU A 11 -71.01 -39.60 -25.63
C LEU A 11 -71.60 -38.23 -26.12
N LEU A 12 -72.37 -38.23 -27.22
CA LEU A 12 -72.81 -37.07 -28.02
C LEU A 12 -74.23 -36.54 -27.70
N LEU A 13 -74.47 -35.31 -28.17
CA LEU A 13 -75.70 -34.75 -28.79
C LEU A 13 -76.92 -35.70 -28.98
N LEU A 14 -78.18 -35.26 -28.90
CA LEU A 14 -78.78 -34.10 -29.62
C LEU A 14 -80.19 -33.74 -29.04
N ILE A 15 -80.79 -32.64 -29.52
CA ILE A 15 -82.19 -32.24 -29.29
C ILE A 15 -82.99 -32.43 -30.59
N ALA A 16 -84.10 -33.17 -30.58
CA ALA A 16 -85.15 -33.06 -31.61
C ALA A 16 -86.54 -33.59 -31.17
N VAL A 17 -87.54 -32.77 -31.52
CA VAL A 17 -89.01 -32.87 -31.46
C VAL A 17 -89.61 -34.15 -32.10
N VAL A 18 -90.79 -34.61 -31.62
CA VAL A 18 -92.04 -34.94 -32.39
C VAL A 18 -93.03 -35.82 -31.58
N ALA A 19 -94.33 -35.66 -31.84
CA ALA A 19 -95.48 -36.29 -31.15
C ALA A 19 -95.86 -37.69 -31.68
N GLY A 20 -96.79 -38.40 -31.01
CA GLY A 20 -97.43 -39.61 -31.58
C GLY A 20 -98.36 -40.38 -30.61
N ALA A 21 -99.66 -40.41 -30.92
CA ALA A 21 -100.79 -40.92 -30.14
C ALA A 21 -100.92 -42.47 -29.94
N ALA A 22 -101.94 -42.84 -29.14
CA ALA A 22 -102.90 -43.95 -29.34
C ALA A 22 -102.82 -45.29 -28.53
N ALA A 23 -103.96 -45.60 -27.88
CA ALA A 23 -104.75 -46.85 -27.90
C ALA A 23 -104.46 -48.10 -27.00
N GLU A 24 -105.48 -48.39 -26.17
CA GLU A 24 -106.24 -49.66 -26.00
C GLU A 24 -105.76 -50.87 -25.14
N GLU A 25 -106.73 -51.76 -24.86
CA GLU A 25 -106.76 -52.86 -23.87
C GLU A 25 -106.35 -54.25 -24.44
N PRO A 26 -106.39 -55.34 -23.63
CA PRO A 26 -107.59 -56.21 -23.55
C PRO A 26 -107.97 -56.62 -22.08
N VAL A 27 -109.19 -57.08 -21.70
CA VAL A 27 -110.13 -58.12 -22.25
C VAL A 27 -109.55 -59.55 -22.08
N VAL A 28 -110.25 -60.66 -21.77
CA VAL A 28 -111.68 -61.08 -21.77
C VAL A 28 -112.16 -61.38 -20.31
N ALA A 29 -113.25 -62.06 -19.90
CA ALA A 29 -114.38 -62.90 -20.42
C ALA A 29 -115.43 -63.06 -19.27
N ALA A 30 -116.62 -63.66 -19.36
CA ALA A 30 -117.66 -63.98 -20.40
C ALA A 30 -118.83 -64.69 -19.62
N ASP A 31 -119.96 -65.21 -20.14
CA ASP A 31 -120.54 -65.35 -21.48
C ASP A 31 -122.08 -65.61 -21.40
N SER A 32 -122.79 -65.49 -22.53
CA SER A 32 -124.07 -66.18 -22.89
C SER A 32 -125.40 -65.80 -22.18
N VAL A 33 -126.60 -65.89 -22.79
CA VAL A 33 -127.07 -65.98 -24.21
C VAL A 33 -128.58 -65.55 -24.30
N ALA A 34 -129.08 -65.33 -25.53
CA ALA A 34 -130.46 -64.98 -25.97
C ALA A 34 -131.67 -65.73 -25.34
N GLY A 35 -132.94 -65.33 -25.53
CA GLY A 35 -133.50 -64.09 -26.13
C GLY A 35 -134.89 -64.22 -26.82
N ALA A 36 -135.62 -63.09 -26.84
CA ALA A 36 -136.59 -62.61 -27.85
C ALA A 36 -137.99 -63.26 -28.11
N VAL A 37 -138.88 -62.40 -28.67
CA VAL A 37 -140.09 -62.63 -29.51
C VAL A 37 -141.51 -62.55 -28.86
N GLU A 38 -142.30 -61.62 -29.45
CA GLU A 38 -143.77 -61.43 -29.56
C GLU A 38 -144.80 -61.46 -28.39
N ALA A 39 -145.42 -60.28 -28.22
CA ALA A 39 -146.86 -59.99 -28.40
C ALA A 39 -147.98 -60.50 -27.46
N ALA A 40 -148.70 -59.49 -26.93
CA ALA A 40 -150.17 -59.40 -26.76
C ALA A 40 -150.90 -59.99 -25.52
N ALA A 41 -151.80 -59.14 -25.00
CA ALA A 41 -153.03 -59.43 -24.24
C ALA A 41 -152.97 -59.94 -22.77
N ALA A 42 -153.15 -58.95 -21.87
CA ALA A 42 -154.11 -58.97 -20.75
C ALA A 42 -153.83 -59.74 -19.42
N ALA A 43 -153.64 -58.92 -18.38
CA ALA A 43 -154.23 -59.01 -17.04
C ALA A 43 -153.65 -59.92 -15.92
N ALA A 44 -153.22 -59.23 -14.84
CA ALA A 44 -153.37 -59.57 -13.42
C ALA A 44 -152.48 -60.67 -12.76
N ALA A 45 -151.23 -60.32 -12.41
CA ALA A 45 -150.44 -61.02 -11.38
C ALA A 45 -149.38 -60.14 -10.66
N ALA A 46 -149.73 -58.97 -10.13
CA ALA A 46 -148.75 -58.00 -9.59
C ALA A 46 -148.54 -58.10 -8.06
N LYS A 47 -147.49 -58.83 -7.58
CA LYS A 47 -146.94 -58.63 -6.21
C LYS A 47 -145.56 -59.23 -5.85
N ALA A 48 -144.71 -59.63 -6.79
CA ALA A 48 -143.47 -60.38 -6.47
C ALA A 48 -142.12 -59.69 -6.81
N GLU A 49 -142.00 -58.92 -7.89
CA GLU A 49 -140.68 -58.50 -8.42
C GLU A 49 -139.96 -57.42 -7.58
N GLY A 50 -140.68 -56.41 -7.08
CA GLY A 50 -140.09 -55.22 -6.44
C GLY A 50 -139.31 -55.46 -5.13
N ALA A 51 -139.21 -56.71 -4.65
CA ALA A 51 -138.36 -57.09 -3.53
C ALA A 51 -136.91 -57.41 -3.94
N ALA A 52 -136.68 -57.88 -5.17
CA ALA A 52 -135.36 -58.29 -5.63
C ALA A 52 -134.47 -57.10 -6.00
N GLU A 53 -135.00 -56.15 -6.79
CA GLU A 53 -134.30 -54.92 -7.18
C GLU A 53 -133.91 -54.09 -5.95
N ALA A 54 -134.79 -54.01 -4.95
CA ALA A 54 -134.56 -53.30 -3.70
C ALA A 54 -133.49 -53.95 -2.79
N ALA A 55 -133.04 -55.17 -3.08
CA ALA A 55 -131.89 -55.82 -2.46
C ALA A 55 -130.60 -55.59 -3.27
N ALA A 56 -130.66 -55.70 -4.60
CA ALA A 56 -129.52 -55.43 -5.49
C ALA A 56 -129.01 -53.98 -5.33
N LEU A 57 -129.91 -53.00 -5.41
CA LEU A 57 -129.57 -51.58 -5.23
C LEU A 57 -129.00 -51.25 -3.83
N ARG A 58 -129.33 -52.04 -2.81
CA ARG A 58 -128.71 -51.91 -1.47
C ARG A 58 -127.28 -52.45 -1.45
N ALA A 59 -127.04 -53.59 -2.09
CA ALA A 59 -125.69 -54.16 -2.21
C ALA A 59 -124.76 -53.22 -3.01
N GLU A 60 -125.28 -52.59 -4.07
CA GLU A 60 -124.54 -51.57 -4.84
C GLU A 60 -124.27 -50.30 -4.02
N LEU A 61 -125.24 -49.79 -3.26
CA LEU A 61 -125.03 -48.64 -2.37
C LEU A 61 -124.03 -48.92 -1.24
N GLU A 62 -124.04 -50.12 -0.66
CA GLU A 62 -123.02 -50.54 0.31
C GLU A 62 -121.64 -50.68 -0.36
N GLN A 63 -121.56 -51.25 -1.56
CA GLN A 63 -120.29 -51.33 -2.32
C GLN A 63 -119.76 -49.94 -2.71
N LEU A 64 -120.64 -49.01 -3.09
CA LEU A 64 -120.29 -47.62 -3.36
C LEU A 64 -119.85 -46.90 -2.09
N ARG A 65 -120.49 -47.13 -0.94
CA ARG A 65 -120.00 -46.64 0.37
C ARG A 65 -118.62 -47.19 0.72
N ALA A 66 -118.37 -48.48 0.53
CA ALA A 66 -117.06 -49.07 0.79
C ALA A 66 -115.99 -48.49 -0.14
N LYS A 67 -116.32 -48.28 -1.43
CA LYS A 67 -115.45 -47.59 -2.40
C LYS A 67 -115.18 -46.13 -1.99
N ILE A 68 -116.22 -45.39 -1.60
CA ILE A 68 -116.10 -43.99 -1.11
C ILE A 68 -115.22 -43.95 0.14
N SER A 69 -115.47 -44.80 1.14
CA SER A 69 -114.68 -44.83 2.38
C SER A 69 -113.21 -45.18 2.13
N ASN A 70 -112.91 -46.11 1.20
CA ASN A 70 -111.52 -46.43 0.80
C ASN A 70 -110.86 -45.30 0.00
N LEU A 71 -111.62 -44.54 -0.79
CA LEU A 71 -111.12 -43.35 -1.48
C LEU A 71 -110.89 -42.20 -0.48
N GLU A 72 -111.80 -41.97 0.47
CA GLU A 72 -111.66 -40.99 1.54
C GLU A 72 -110.44 -41.27 2.42
N SER A 73 -110.24 -42.52 2.86
CA SER A 73 -109.02 -42.91 3.60
C SER A 73 -107.77 -42.77 2.74
N GLY A 74 -107.83 -43.17 1.46
CA GLY A 74 -106.72 -43.01 0.51
C GLY A 74 -106.44 -41.56 0.09
N ILE A 75 -107.38 -40.64 0.28
CA ILE A 75 -107.20 -39.19 0.13
C ILE A 75 -106.62 -38.60 1.41
N ALA A 76 -107.09 -39.03 2.58
CA ALA A 76 -106.56 -38.59 3.87
C ALA A 76 -105.09 -39.01 4.05
N GLU A 77 -104.75 -40.25 3.71
CA GLU A 77 -103.38 -40.78 3.75
C GLU A 77 -102.46 -40.00 2.80
N ARG A 78 -102.84 -39.82 1.53
CA ARG A 78 -102.08 -38.99 0.57
C ARG A 78 -101.97 -37.54 1.01
N SER A 79 -103.00 -36.97 1.63
CA SER A 79 -102.97 -35.60 2.17
C SER A 79 -102.02 -35.46 3.36
N GLN A 80 -101.85 -36.51 4.17
CA GLN A 80 -100.86 -36.52 5.24
C GLN A 80 -99.45 -36.79 4.70
N GLU A 81 -99.31 -37.63 3.67
CA GLU A 81 -98.03 -37.85 2.98
C GLU A 81 -97.53 -36.58 2.27
N LEU A 82 -98.44 -35.80 1.65
CA LEU A 82 -98.14 -34.49 1.08
C LEU A 82 -97.63 -33.52 2.15
N LYS A 83 -98.34 -33.35 3.27
CA LYS A 83 -97.87 -32.50 4.39
C LYS A 83 -96.48 -32.92 4.88
N ASN A 84 -96.23 -34.22 5.02
CA ASN A 84 -94.92 -34.74 5.44
C ASN A 84 -93.82 -34.43 4.41
N LYS A 85 -94.15 -34.37 3.11
CA LYS A 85 -93.24 -33.95 2.02
C LYS A 85 -93.03 -32.44 2.02
N ASP A 86 -94.07 -31.63 2.20
CA ASP A 86 -93.99 -30.16 2.30
C ASP A 86 -93.13 -29.73 3.50
N ASP A 87 -93.32 -30.36 4.66
CA ASP A 87 -92.47 -30.21 5.85
C ASP A 87 -91.01 -30.65 5.61
N GLY A 88 -90.78 -31.55 4.64
CA GLY A 88 -89.45 -31.94 4.18
C GLY A 88 -88.81 -30.90 3.28
N ILE A 89 -89.58 -30.36 2.32
CA ILE A 89 -89.17 -29.29 1.40
C ILE A 89 -88.80 -28.04 2.20
N ALA A 90 -89.65 -27.58 3.12
CA ALA A 90 -89.39 -26.40 3.96
C ALA A 90 -88.13 -26.53 4.85
N LYS A 91 -87.70 -27.76 5.18
CA LYS A 91 -86.42 -28.02 5.86
C LYS A 91 -85.23 -27.95 4.90
N LEU A 92 -85.37 -28.49 3.69
CA LEU A 92 -84.35 -28.41 2.65
C LEU A 92 -84.12 -26.97 2.17
N GLU A 93 -85.18 -26.18 2.00
CA GLU A 93 -85.11 -24.75 1.64
C GLU A 93 -84.30 -23.95 2.67
N LYS A 94 -84.54 -24.15 3.98
CA LYS A 94 -83.75 -23.51 5.04
C LYS A 94 -82.28 -23.89 4.98
N VAL A 95 -81.96 -25.16 4.72
CA VAL A 95 -80.57 -25.63 4.57
C VAL A 95 -79.92 -25.06 3.30
N ILE A 96 -80.67 -24.87 2.21
CA ILE A 96 -80.20 -24.22 0.98
C ILE A 96 -79.92 -22.74 1.27
N GLU A 97 -80.83 -22.01 1.91
CA GLU A 97 -80.65 -20.61 2.30
C GLU A 97 -79.41 -20.41 3.19
N GLU A 98 -79.21 -21.25 4.20
CA GLU A 98 -78.00 -21.22 5.03
C GLU A 98 -76.71 -21.49 4.23
N ARG A 99 -76.74 -22.42 3.27
CA ARG A 99 -75.59 -22.72 2.42
C ARG A 99 -75.30 -21.58 1.45
N SER A 100 -76.32 -20.98 0.83
CA SER A 100 -76.20 -19.80 -0.03
C SER A 100 -75.56 -18.62 0.72
N LYS A 101 -75.99 -18.35 1.96
CA LYS A 101 -75.38 -17.32 2.82
C LYS A 101 -73.91 -17.61 3.15
N LYS A 102 -73.56 -18.87 3.43
CA LYS A 102 -72.16 -19.29 3.66
C LYS A 102 -71.32 -19.18 2.38
N ILE A 103 -71.86 -19.51 1.20
CA ILE A 103 -71.18 -19.35 -0.10
C ILE A 103 -70.92 -17.87 -0.39
N ALA A 104 -71.90 -16.99 -0.20
CA ALA A 104 -71.74 -15.55 -0.39
C ALA A 104 -70.67 -14.96 0.54
N SER A 105 -70.64 -15.39 1.81
CA SER A 105 -69.61 -14.99 2.77
C SER A 105 -68.20 -15.41 2.32
N LEU A 106 -68.04 -16.67 1.87
CA LEU A 106 -66.75 -17.18 1.40
C LEU A 106 -66.31 -16.52 0.09
N GLN A 107 -67.23 -16.18 -0.81
CA GLN A 107 -66.93 -15.43 -2.03
C GLN A 107 -66.45 -14.01 -1.72
N ALA A 108 -67.05 -13.33 -0.73
CA ALA A 108 -66.59 -12.02 -0.27
C ALA A 108 -65.20 -12.09 0.40
N GLU A 109 -64.93 -13.14 1.19
CA GLU A 109 -63.64 -13.38 1.82
C GLU A 109 -62.53 -13.67 0.78
N ILE A 110 -62.82 -14.53 -0.21
CA ILE A 110 -61.91 -14.80 -1.33
C ILE A 110 -61.60 -13.51 -2.12
N ALA A 111 -62.61 -12.69 -2.43
CA ALA A 111 -62.41 -11.42 -3.12
C ALA A 111 -61.55 -10.44 -2.30
N SER A 112 -61.74 -10.40 -0.97
CA SER A 112 -60.94 -9.57 -0.06
C SER A 112 -59.48 -10.03 -0.01
N LEU A 113 -59.24 -11.34 0.14
CA LEU A 113 -57.89 -11.92 0.16
C LEU A 113 -57.17 -11.75 -1.20
N GLN A 114 -57.89 -11.87 -2.30
CA GLN A 114 -57.34 -11.67 -3.65
C GLN A 114 -56.94 -10.20 -3.89
N ALA A 115 -57.75 -9.24 -3.41
CA ALA A 115 -57.43 -7.81 -3.49
C ALA A 115 -56.28 -7.41 -2.55
N GLN A 116 -56.23 -7.95 -1.32
CA GLN A 116 -55.08 -7.76 -0.43
C GLN A 116 -53.80 -8.36 -1.00
N GLY A 117 -53.91 -9.54 -1.62
CA GLY A 117 -52.79 -10.24 -2.25
C GLY A 117 -52.17 -9.47 -3.42
N SER A 118 -52.98 -8.87 -4.30
CA SER A 118 -52.46 -8.04 -5.40
C SER A 118 -51.80 -6.76 -4.89
N ILE A 119 -52.45 -6.02 -3.99
CA ILE A 119 -51.95 -4.76 -3.44
C ILE A 119 -50.62 -4.97 -2.68
N ALA A 120 -50.54 -6.01 -1.83
CA ALA A 120 -49.32 -6.31 -1.09
C ALA A 120 -48.15 -6.75 -1.99
N ALA A 121 -48.43 -7.50 -3.07
CA ALA A 121 -47.43 -7.87 -4.06
C ALA A 121 -46.93 -6.66 -4.86
N GLU A 122 -47.84 -5.78 -5.28
CA GLU A 122 -47.54 -4.58 -6.07
C GLU A 122 -46.76 -3.53 -5.26
N GLU A 123 -47.15 -3.28 -4.01
CA GLU A 123 -46.42 -2.36 -3.12
C GLU A 123 -45.00 -2.87 -2.81
N GLN A 124 -44.84 -4.19 -2.61
CA GLN A 124 -43.53 -4.80 -2.39
C GLN A 124 -42.67 -4.81 -3.67
N ALA A 125 -43.27 -5.01 -4.84
CA ALA A 125 -42.58 -4.86 -6.13
C ALA A 125 -42.13 -3.41 -6.37
N GLY A 126 -42.95 -2.41 -6.03
CA GLY A 126 -42.57 -1.00 -6.07
C GLY A 126 -41.37 -0.69 -5.17
N LYS A 127 -41.38 -1.19 -3.92
CA LYS A 127 -40.25 -1.08 -2.98
C LYS A 127 -38.99 -1.78 -3.48
N ALA A 128 -39.11 -2.92 -4.14
CA ALA A 128 -37.98 -3.64 -4.74
C ALA A 128 -37.39 -2.88 -5.94
N ASN A 129 -38.23 -2.36 -6.84
CA ASN A 129 -37.81 -1.59 -8.02
C ASN A 129 -37.14 -0.27 -7.62
N ALA A 130 -37.65 0.44 -6.61
CA ALA A 130 -37.01 1.64 -6.08
C ALA A 130 -35.58 1.37 -5.57
N ARG A 131 -35.40 0.26 -4.83
CA ARG A 131 -34.07 -0.18 -4.37
C ARG A 131 -33.15 -0.60 -5.52
N ALA A 132 -33.67 -1.25 -6.55
CA ALA A 132 -32.90 -1.62 -7.74
C ALA A 132 -32.35 -0.37 -8.45
N ILE A 133 -33.19 0.65 -8.67
CA ILE A 133 -32.81 1.92 -9.29
C ILE A 133 -31.77 2.68 -8.45
N GLU A 134 -31.86 2.62 -7.11
CA GLU A 134 -30.86 3.24 -6.24
C GLU A 134 -29.51 2.49 -6.27
N LEU A 135 -29.53 1.15 -6.25
CA LEU A 135 -28.32 0.32 -6.40
C LEU A 135 -27.68 0.52 -7.78
N GLU A 136 -28.46 0.64 -8.85
CA GLU A 136 -27.97 0.92 -10.20
C GLU A 136 -27.24 2.27 -10.27
N LYS A 137 -27.80 3.33 -9.66
CA LYS A 137 -27.13 4.63 -9.52
C LYS A 137 -25.83 4.56 -8.71
N GLN A 138 -25.78 3.72 -7.67
CA GLN A 138 -24.55 3.48 -6.91
C GLN A 138 -23.50 2.75 -7.76
N VAL A 139 -23.89 1.74 -8.54
CA VAL A 139 -23.01 1.00 -9.48
C VAL A 139 -22.49 1.93 -10.58
N GLU A 140 -23.32 2.79 -11.17
CA GLU A 140 -22.88 3.80 -12.13
C GLU A 140 -21.83 4.76 -11.53
N LYS A 141 -22.06 5.23 -10.30
CA LYS A 141 -21.14 6.14 -9.63
C LYS A 141 -19.81 5.45 -9.38
N LEU A 142 -19.82 4.26 -8.79
CA LEU A 142 -18.61 3.47 -8.54
C LEU A 142 -17.86 3.16 -9.84
N LYS A 143 -18.56 2.92 -10.96
CA LYS A 143 -17.94 2.72 -12.28
C LYS A 143 -17.18 3.97 -12.76
N LYS A 144 -17.77 5.17 -12.60
CA LYS A 144 -17.13 6.46 -12.92
C LYS A 144 -15.93 6.75 -11.99
N ASP A 145 -16.07 6.43 -10.70
CA ASP A 145 -14.98 6.56 -9.71
C ASP A 145 -13.81 5.60 -10.04
N ILE A 146 -14.08 4.36 -10.47
CA ILE A 146 -13.08 3.40 -10.93
C ILE A 146 -12.37 3.85 -12.22
N GLU A 147 -13.11 4.41 -13.18
CA GLU A 147 -12.55 4.90 -14.45
C GLU A 147 -11.63 6.13 -14.26
N THR A 148 -12.03 7.06 -13.39
CA THR A 148 -11.17 8.19 -13.00
C THR A 148 -9.96 7.74 -12.17
N GLN A 149 -10.10 6.76 -11.27
CA GLN A 149 -8.95 6.19 -10.56
C GLN A 149 -8.00 5.42 -11.49
N SER A 150 -8.53 4.73 -12.51
CA SER A 150 -7.74 4.01 -13.51
C SER A 150 -6.87 4.95 -14.36
N SER A 151 -7.45 6.05 -14.84
CA SER A 151 -6.72 7.08 -15.59
C SER A 151 -5.71 7.86 -14.73
N GLN A 152 -6.01 8.09 -13.44
CA GLN A 152 -5.02 8.61 -12.49
C GLN A 152 -3.87 7.62 -12.26
N ARG A 153 -4.16 6.32 -12.16
CA ARG A 153 -3.13 5.27 -12.00
C ARG A 153 -2.17 5.25 -13.19
N THR A 154 -2.65 5.24 -14.43
CA THR A 154 -1.77 5.22 -15.61
C THR A 154 -0.94 6.50 -15.76
N ALA A 155 -1.48 7.65 -15.34
CA ALA A 155 -0.73 8.92 -15.27
C ALA A 155 0.36 8.90 -14.17
N LEU A 156 0.13 8.24 -13.03
CA LEU A 156 1.16 8.03 -12.01
C LEU A 156 2.19 6.98 -12.42
N GLU A 157 1.78 5.93 -13.12
CA GLU A 157 2.64 4.84 -13.60
C GLU A 157 3.62 5.32 -14.68
N SER A 158 3.15 6.11 -15.66
CA SER A 158 4.03 6.79 -16.63
C SER A 158 5.01 7.77 -15.96
N ARG A 159 4.55 8.55 -14.97
CA ARG A 159 5.41 9.44 -14.18
C ARG A 159 6.44 8.67 -13.33
N ALA A 160 6.10 7.48 -12.83
CA ALA A 160 7.03 6.60 -12.13
C ALA A 160 8.12 6.08 -13.07
N ASN A 161 7.73 5.56 -14.25
CA ASN A 161 8.67 5.08 -15.27
C ASN A 161 9.62 6.19 -15.75
N ASP A 162 9.14 7.44 -15.88
CA ASP A 162 9.97 8.60 -16.23
C ASP A 162 10.81 9.15 -15.08
N ALA A 163 10.52 8.79 -13.83
CA ALA A 163 11.39 9.04 -12.68
C ALA A 163 12.47 7.96 -12.57
N GLU A 164 12.13 6.69 -12.83
CA GLU A 164 13.04 5.55 -12.82
C GLU A 164 14.15 5.72 -13.87
N LYS A 165 13.82 6.03 -15.13
CA LYS A 165 14.81 6.37 -16.18
C LYS A 165 15.79 7.47 -15.75
N LYS A 166 15.32 8.49 -15.00
CA LYS A 166 16.17 9.57 -14.49
C LYS A 166 17.06 9.12 -13.34
N VAL A 167 16.59 8.20 -12.49
CA VAL A 167 17.41 7.55 -11.46
C VAL A 167 18.48 6.66 -12.09
N GLU A 168 18.17 5.92 -13.16
CA GLU A 168 19.14 5.16 -13.94
C GLU A 168 20.20 6.07 -14.59
N GLU A 169 19.78 7.15 -15.24
CA GLU A 169 20.68 8.12 -15.88
C GLU A 169 21.61 8.80 -14.85
N LEU A 170 21.07 9.23 -13.71
CA LEU A 170 21.86 9.79 -12.61
C LEU A 170 22.80 8.75 -12.00
N THR A 171 22.38 7.48 -11.92
CA THR A 171 23.23 6.36 -11.46
C THR A 171 24.36 6.07 -12.45
N ALA A 172 24.11 6.15 -13.76
CA ALA A 172 25.14 6.04 -14.79
C ALA A 172 26.16 7.18 -14.70
N LYS A 173 25.70 8.43 -14.55
CA LYS A 173 26.53 9.63 -14.34
C LYS A 173 27.37 9.53 -13.06
N LEU A 174 26.79 9.10 -11.94
CA LEU A 174 27.49 8.88 -10.68
C LEU A 174 28.60 7.81 -10.83
N ASN A 175 28.31 6.71 -11.53
CA ASN A 175 29.31 5.67 -11.81
C ASN A 175 30.43 6.13 -12.76
N ALA A 176 30.18 7.08 -13.66
CA ALA A 176 31.24 7.69 -14.47
C ALA A 176 32.17 8.57 -13.62
N ILE A 177 31.60 9.50 -12.84
CA ILE A 177 32.35 10.39 -11.93
C ILE A 177 33.18 9.58 -10.92
N GLN A 178 32.64 8.47 -10.40
CA GLN A 178 33.38 7.58 -9.49
C GLN A 178 34.61 6.96 -10.17
N LYS A 179 34.50 6.50 -11.43
CA LYS A 179 35.64 5.94 -12.20
C LYS A 179 36.73 6.99 -12.44
N GLU A 180 36.34 8.22 -12.80
CA GLU A 180 37.26 9.34 -12.99
C GLU A 180 37.99 9.70 -11.69
N SER A 181 37.26 9.79 -10.58
CA SER A 181 37.83 10.03 -9.24
C SER A 181 38.84 8.96 -8.84
N ASP A 182 38.53 7.67 -9.05
CA ASP A 182 39.48 6.58 -8.81
C ASP A 182 40.66 6.55 -9.79
N GLU A 183 40.54 7.14 -10.99
CA GLU A 183 41.69 7.35 -11.88
C GLU A 183 42.57 8.54 -11.43
N GLN A 184 41.99 9.69 -11.12
CA GLN A 184 42.72 10.83 -10.56
C GLN A 184 43.47 10.42 -9.28
N LYS A 185 42.82 9.65 -8.40
CA LYS A 185 43.41 9.08 -7.19
C LYS A 185 44.57 8.11 -7.47
N ARG A 186 44.51 7.34 -8.57
CA ARG A 186 45.65 6.52 -9.04
C ARG A 186 46.79 7.38 -9.59
N LYS A 187 46.49 8.47 -10.33
CA LYS A 187 47.50 9.44 -10.82
C LYS A 187 48.21 10.14 -9.65
N ILE A 188 47.48 10.65 -8.66
CA ILE A 188 48.02 11.27 -7.43
C ILE A 188 48.89 10.29 -6.63
N LYS A 189 48.49 9.01 -6.54
CA LYS A 189 49.32 7.98 -5.89
C LYS A 189 50.63 7.68 -6.64
N LYS A 190 50.69 7.87 -7.96
CA LYS A 190 51.94 7.74 -8.73
C LYS A 190 52.85 8.96 -8.50
N THR A 191 52.34 10.19 -8.64
CA THR A 191 53.14 11.40 -8.46
C THR A 191 53.69 11.52 -7.02
N LYS A 192 52.88 11.20 -6.00
CA LYS A 192 53.34 11.17 -4.61
C LYS A 192 54.44 10.12 -4.33
N ARG A 193 54.55 9.05 -5.11
CA ARG A 193 55.67 8.10 -5.01
C ARG A 193 56.94 8.64 -5.66
N ALA A 194 56.82 9.21 -6.86
CA ALA A 194 57.96 9.85 -7.54
C ALA A 194 58.54 11.00 -6.72
N LEU A 195 57.69 11.83 -6.11
CA LEU A 195 58.10 12.89 -5.17
C LEU A 195 58.92 12.34 -4.00
N LYS A 196 58.42 11.30 -3.31
CA LYS A 196 59.15 10.68 -2.19
C LYS A 196 60.50 10.11 -2.59
N ILE A 197 60.61 9.49 -3.77
CA ILE A 197 61.88 8.97 -4.27
C ILE A 197 62.87 10.11 -4.50
N ALA A 198 62.43 11.23 -5.11
CA ALA A 198 63.26 12.42 -5.29
C ALA A 198 63.65 13.10 -3.96
N GLU A 199 62.76 13.11 -2.96
CA GLU A 199 63.07 13.58 -1.60
C GLU A 199 64.11 12.68 -0.91
N GLU A 200 63.97 11.35 -1.01
CA GLU A 200 64.87 10.35 -0.44
C GLU A 200 66.25 10.38 -1.13
N GLU A 201 66.31 10.55 -2.46
CA GLU A 201 67.54 10.75 -3.24
C GLU A 201 68.23 12.08 -2.92
N LEU A 202 67.48 13.19 -2.79
CA LEU A 202 68.03 14.50 -2.43
C LEU A 202 68.67 14.47 -1.03
N MET A 203 67.98 13.90 -0.04
CA MET A 203 68.51 13.74 1.32
C MET A 203 69.76 12.85 1.33
N ARG A 204 69.78 11.76 0.54
CA ARG A 204 70.97 10.93 0.37
C ARG A 204 72.13 11.71 -0.24
N LEU A 205 71.91 12.49 -1.30
CA LEU A 205 72.95 13.28 -1.95
C LEU A 205 73.51 14.37 -1.02
N GLN A 206 72.67 14.99 -0.18
CA GLN A 206 73.13 15.93 0.85
C GLN A 206 73.99 15.24 1.93
N LEU A 207 73.61 14.04 2.36
CA LEU A 207 74.41 13.25 3.32
C LEU A 207 75.73 12.76 2.70
N GLU A 208 75.73 12.31 1.43
CA GLU A 208 76.96 11.94 0.72
C GLU A 208 77.88 13.15 0.50
N ALA A 209 77.32 14.32 0.15
CA ALA A 209 78.10 15.54 -0.04
C ALA A 209 78.72 16.04 1.28
N THR A 210 77.96 16.04 2.38
CA THR A 210 78.47 16.44 3.70
C THR A 210 79.45 15.42 4.30
N ALA A 211 79.28 14.13 4.04
CA ALA A 211 80.26 13.11 4.42
C ALA A 211 81.58 13.26 3.63
N LYS A 212 81.50 13.44 2.31
CA LYS A 212 82.68 13.69 1.45
C LYS A 212 83.38 15.00 1.85
N ALA A 213 82.62 16.05 2.17
CA ALA A 213 83.20 17.31 2.68
C ALA A 213 83.95 17.12 4.00
N LYS A 214 83.41 16.33 4.94
CA LYS A 214 84.10 16.01 6.22
C LYS A 214 85.38 15.20 6.00
N GLN A 215 85.31 14.12 5.21
CA GLN A 215 86.48 13.32 4.84
C GLN A 215 87.56 14.16 4.16
N LEU A 216 87.17 15.09 3.28
CA LEU A 216 88.09 16.07 2.72
C LEU A 216 88.70 16.92 3.84
N THR A 217 87.93 17.60 4.70
CA THR A 217 88.50 18.45 5.77
C THR A 217 89.42 17.71 6.74
N GLU A 218 89.12 16.46 7.08
CA GLU A 218 89.92 15.63 7.99
C GLU A 218 91.25 15.21 7.35
N VAL A 219 91.23 14.71 6.10
CA VAL A 219 92.45 14.38 5.35
C VAL A 219 93.25 15.63 5.01
N HIS A 220 92.58 16.75 4.70
CA HIS A 220 93.21 17.98 4.23
C HIS A 220 93.81 18.82 5.37
N GLY A 221 93.33 18.66 6.60
CA GLY A 221 93.87 19.35 7.78
C GLY A 221 95.30 18.93 8.17
N ALA A 222 95.77 17.77 7.72
CA ALA A 222 97.11 17.24 8.00
C ALA A 222 97.93 16.88 6.75
N TRP A 223 97.33 16.85 5.55
CA TRP A 223 98.00 16.34 4.34
C TRP A 223 97.73 17.15 3.06
N LEU A 224 97.68 18.49 3.17
CA LEU A 224 97.95 19.35 2.01
C LEU A 224 99.40 19.87 2.05
N PRO A 225 100.25 19.49 1.08
CA PRO A 225 101.49 20.23 0.82
C PRO A 225 101.17 21.71 0.57
N PRO A 226 101.98 22.67 1.06
CA PRO A 226 101.69 24.10 0.93
C PRO A 226 101.44 24.57 -0.51
N TRP A 227 102.08 23.94 -1.50
CA TRP A 227 101.85 24.22 -2.93
C TRP A 227 100.45 23.83 -3.40
N LEU A 228 99.85 22.76 -2.85
CA LEU A 228 98.49 22.35 -3.20
C LEU A 228 97.46 23.23 -2.49
N ALA A 229 97.73 23.66 -1.25
CA ALA A 229 96.90 24.65 -0.56
C ALA A 229 96.88 26.00 -1.28
N ALA A 230 98.05 26.51 -1.71
CA ALA A 230 98.15 27.71 -2.53
C ALA A 230 97.41 27.56 -3.88
N LYS A 231 97.54 26.40 -4.54
CA LYS A 231 96.81 26.11 -5.79
C LYS A 231 95.30 26.03 -5.58
N TYR A 232 94.83 25.49 -4.45
CA TYR A 232 93.41 25.44 -4.11
C TYR A 232 92.85 26.82 -3.76
N ALA A 233 93.62 27.65 -3.05
CA ALA A 233 93.29 29.05 -2.80
C ALA A 233 93.15 29.85 -4.12
N HIS A 234 94.12 29.71 -5.03
CA HIS A 234 94.07 30.33 -6.36
C HIS A 234 92.85 29.84 -7.19
N TYR A 235 92.48 28.56 -7.10
CA TYR A 235 91.28 28.04 -7.76
C TYR A 235 89.99 28.61 -7.14
N LEU A 236 89.89 28.69 -5.80
CA LEU A 236 88.78 29.33 -5.11
C LEU A 236 88.68 30.82 -5.45
N GLU A 237 89.81 31.52 -5.54
CA GLU A 237 89.87 32.93 -5.93
C GLU A 237 89.35 33.13 -7.36
N VAL A 238 89.84 32.35 -8.34
CA VAL A 238 89.36 32.37 -9.74
C VAL A 238 87.87 32.04 -9.83
N VAL A 239 87.40 31.01 -9.13
CA VAL A 239 85.96 30.65 -9.10
C VAL A 239 85.13 31.76 -8.45
N SER A 240 85.63 32.40 -7.38
CA SER A 240 84.95 33.52 -6.74
C SER A 240 84.93 34.78 -7.61
N GLY A 241 85.99 35.02 -8.39
CA GLY A 241 86.07 36.09 -9.39
C GLY A 241 85.04 35.88 -10.49
N HIS A 242 85.00 34.68 -11.07
CA HIS A 242 84.04 34.32 -12.12
C HIS A 242 82.58 34.32 -11.61
N TRP A 243 82.35 33.89 -10.36
CA TRP A 243 81.06 34.02 -9.69
C TRP A 243 80.65 35.49 -9.50
N ASN A 244 81.56 36.35 -9.04
CA ASN A 244 81.26 37.78 -8.87
C ASN A 244 81.08 38.51 -10.22
N GLN A 245 81.78 38.10 -11.28
CA GLN A 245 81.69 38.70 -12.62
C GLN A 245 80.44 38.26 -13.40
N HIS A 246 80.00 37.00 -13.27
CA HIS A 246 78.91 36.45 -14.10
C HIS A 246 77.74 35.86 -13.30
N GLY A 247 78.01 35.06 -12.26
CA GLY A 247 76.97 34.39 -11.47
C GLY A 247 76.12 35.36 -10.64
N LYS A 248 76.77 36.28 -9.92
CA LYS A 248 76.13 37.27 -9.05
C LYS A 248 75.26 38.27 -9.84
N PRO A 249 75.70 38.86 -10.98
CA PRO A 249 74.82 39.68 -11.82
C PRO A 249 73.64 38.89 -12.42
N ALA A 250 73.87 37.65 -12.87
CA ALA A 250 72.79 36.82 -13.44
C ALA A 250 71.71 36.49 -12.40
N MET A 251 72.10 36.11 -11.18
CA MET A 251 71.15 35.84 -10.09
C MET A 251 70.43 37.12 -9.62
N HIS A 252 71.13 38.27 -9.59
CA HIS A 252 70.48 39.54 -9.26
C HIS A 252 69.47 39.98 -10.34
N ASN A 253 69.75 39.71 -11.62
CA ASN A 253 68.82 39.95 -12.73
C ASN A 253 67.59 39.02 -12.67
N PHE A 254 67.78 37.76 -12.25
CA PHE A 254 66.70 36.81 -12.02
C PHE A 254 65.79 37.23 -10.86
N LEU A 255 66.37 37.59 -9.71
CA LEU A 255 65.64 38.10 -8.54
C LEU A 255 64.88 39.39 -8.86
N GLN A 256 65.50 40.30 -9.60
CA GLN A 256 64.84 41.51 -10.09
C GLN A 256 63.62 41.17 -10.96
N LYS A 257 63.78 40.35 -12.01
CA LYS A 257 62.67 39.94 -12.90
C LYS A 257 61.55 39.20 -12.16
N ALA A 258 61.88 38.39 -11.16
CA ALA A 258 60.88 37.75 -10.29
C ALA A 258 60.09 38.79 -9.48
N SER A 259 60.78 39.79 -8.90
CA SER A 259 60.13 40.89 -8.17
C SER A 259 59.24 41.74 -9.09
N GLU A 260 59.72 42.11 -10.29
CA GLU A 260 58.98 42.85 -11.31
C GLU A 260 57.71 42.11 -11.74
N LYS A 261 57.81 40.79 -11.98
CA LYS A 261 56.64 39.96 -12.32
C LYS A 261 55.66 39.83 -11.16
N SER A 262 56.12 39.77 -9.91
CA SER A 262 55.24 39.79 -8.73
C SER A 262 54.50 41.13 -8.59
N ALA A 263 55.16 42.26 -8.84
CA ALA A 263 54.55 43.58 -8.83
C ALA A 263 53.56 43.79 -10.00
N GLN A 264 53.88 43.23 -11.18
CA GLN A 264 53.01 43.22 -12.35
C GLN A 264 51.75 42.36 -12.09
N ALA A 265 51.87 41.23 -11.42
CA ALA A 265 50.74 40.41 -10.98
C ALA A 265 49.88 41.13 -9.92
N LYS A 266 50.49 41.86 -8.98
CA LYS A 266 49.76 42.68 -7.99
C LYS A 266 48.93 43.77 -8.66
N LYS A 267 49.53 44.54 -9.58
CA LYS A 267 48.83 45.59 -10.35
C LYS A 267 47.72 45.04 -11.25
N TRP A 268 47.81 43.79 -11.69
CA TRP A 268 46.73 43.11 -12.41
C TRP A 268 45.59 42.68 -11.46
N ALA A 269 45.91 42.23 -10.25
CA ALA A 269 44.92 41.77 -9.28
C ALA A 269 44.12 42.93 -8.64
N GLU A 270 44.75 44.08 -8.39
CA GLU A 270 44.14 45.27 -7.76
C GLU A 270 42.78 45.68 -8.41
N PRO A 271 42.68 45.98 -9.72
CA PRO A 271 41.40 46.38 -10.34
C PRO A 271 40.35 45.25 -10.34
N HIS A 272 40.77 43.98 -10.37
CA HIS A 272 39.84 42.85 -10.27
C HIS A 272 39.28 42.67 -8.85
N ILE A 273 40.11 42.90 -7.81
CA ILE A 273 39.70 42.91 -6.41
C ILE A 273 38.76 44.09 -6.12
N GLU A 274 39.05 45.28 -6.65
CA GLU A 274 38.16 46.45 -6.50
C GLU A 274 36.85 46.27 -7.26
N THR A 275 36.87 45.70 -8.47
CA THR A 275 35.66 45.31 -9.20
C THR A 275 34.82 44.30 -8.40
N ALA A 276 35.45 43.34 -7.72
CA ALA A 276 34.76 42.39 -6.85
C ALA A 276 34.17 43.09 -5.60
N LYS A 277 34.92 44.00 -4.96
CA LYS A 277 34.47 44.82 -3.83
C LYS A 277 33.23 45.64 -4.18
N MET A 278 33.26 46.35 -5.32
CA MET A 278 32.12 47.12 -5.85
C MET A 278 30.90 46.25 -6.16
N LYS A 279 31.08 45.03 -6.70
CA LYS A 279 29.97 44.09 -6.96
C LYS A 279 29.41 43.45 -5.69
N TRP A 280 30.22 43.28 -4.64
CA TRP A 280 29.83 42.62 -3.40
C TRP A 280 28.97 43.50 -2.47
N ILE A 281 29.23 44.81 -2.43
CA ILE A 281 28.46 45.76 -1.59
C ILE A 281 26.94 45.70 -1.83
N PRO A 282 26.41 45.91 -3.06
CA PRO A 282 24.97 45.84 -3.32
C PRO A 282 24.39 44.43 -3.21
N VAL A 283 25.22 43.38 -3.32
CA VAL A 283 24.80 42.00 -3.04
C VAL A 283 24.60 41.79 -1.54
N LYS A 284 25.51 42.32 -0.69
CA LYS A 284 25.38 42.26 0.77
C LYS A 284 24.12 43.00 1.25
N GLU A 285 23.81 44.16 0.69
CA GLU A 285 22.57 44.91 0.98
C GLU A 285 21.32 44.13 0.57
N LYS A 286 21.29 43.59 -0.66
CA LYS A 286 20.18 42.75 -1.13
C LYS A 286 19.99 41.51 -0.26
N LEU A 287 21.06 40.88 0.23
CA LEU A 287 20.99 39.77 1.18
C LEU A 287 20.44 40.17 2.55
N VAL A 288 20.75 41.38 3.05
CA VAL A 288 20.16 41.91 4.30
C VAL A 288 18.67 42.20 4.14
N VAL A 289 18.24 42.78 3.00
CA VAL A 289 16.82 42.99 2.69
C VAL A 289 16.10 41.66 2.52
N LEU A 290 16.69 40.70 1.79
CA LEU A 290 16.14 39.35 1.64
C LEU A 290 16.00 38.64 2.98
N LYS A 291 16.99 38.77 3.89
CA LYS A 291 16.89 38.23 5.25
C LYS A 291 15.71 38.84 6.00
N LYS A 292 15.61 40.17 6.08
CA LYS A 292 14.49 40.87 6.75
C LYS A 292 13.12 40.45 6.20
N ASN A 293 13.02 40.27 4.88
CA ASN A 293 11.77 39.89 4.23
C ASN A 293 11.43 38.39 4.42
N ALA A 294 12.43 37.51 4.50
CA ALA A 294 12.23 36.07 4.69
C ALA A 294 12.02 35.67 6.16
N GLU A 295 12.61 36.41 7.11
CA GLU A 295 12.52 36.19 8.55
C GLU A 295 11.08 35.97 9.08
N PRO A 296 10.06 36.80 8.76
CA PRO A 296 8.68 36.53 9.19
C PRO A 296 8.07 35.28 8.56
N TYR A 297 8.45 34.88 7.34
CA TYR A 297 7.98 33.64 6.73
C TYR A 297 8.64 32.41 7.37
N ILE A 298 9.94 32.49 7.67
CA ILE A 298 10.68 31.43 8.38
C ILE A 298 10.10 31.25 9.78
N GLN A 299 9.82 32.33 10.50
CA GLN A 299 9.15 32.27 11.81
C GLN A 299 7.75 31.66 11.69
N LYS A 300 6.93 32.07 10.71
CA LYS A 300 5.57 31.53 10.49
C LYS A 300 5.54 30.06 10.07
N VAL A 301 6.57 29.58 9.37
CA VAL A 301 6.77 28.15 9.05
C VAL A 301 7.30 27.39 10.27
N SER A 302 8.15 28.02 11.09
CA SER A 302 8.66 27.43 12.33
C SER A 302 7.55 27.23 13.38
N THR A 303 6.71 28.25 13.62
CA THR A 303 5.55 28.12 14.54
C THR A 303 4.58 27.05 14.04
N ARG A 304 4.18 27.10 12.77
CA ARG A 304 3.29 26.07 12.19
C ARG A 304 3.88 24.67 12.18
N SER A 305 5.20 24.50 12.04
CA SER A 305 5.82 23.17 12.08
C SER A 305 5.91 22.62 13.51
N VAL A 306 6.08 23.49 14.53
CA VAL A 306 5.94 23.12 15.94
C VAL A 306 4.48 22.77 16.27
N GLU A 307 3.51 23.61 15.89
CA GLU A 307 2.06 23.35 16.07
C GLU A 307 1.64 22.01 15.43
N LEU A 308 2.08 21.74 14.19
CA LEU A 308 1.82 20.47 13.49
C LEU A 308 2.51 19.29 14.18
N TYR A 309 3.74 19.47 14.67
CA TYR A 309 4.46 18.43 15.39
C TYR A 309 3.82 18.10 16.75
N GLU A 310 3.39 19.09 17.51
CA GLU A 310 2.75 18.87 18.81
C GLU A 310 1.35 18.26 18.66
N SER A 311 0.53 18.74 17.73
CA SER A 311 -0.77 18.14 17.42
C SER A 311 -0.63 16.71 16.89
N SER A 312 0.36 16.45 16.02
CA SER A 312 0.72 15.09 15.59
C SER A 312 1.18 14.21 16.77
N ARG A 313 2.04 14.73 17.65
CA ARG A 313 2.50 14.01 18.86
C ARG A 313 1.32 13.65 19.77
N VAL A 314 0.38 14.57 20.00
CA VAL A 314 -0.82 14.31 20.80
C VAL A 314 -1.70 13.23 20.15
N ALA A 315 -1.95 13.30 18.85
CA ALA A 315 -2.75 12.30 18.12
C ALA A 315 -2.09 10.91 18.08
N VAL A 316 -0.77 10.85 17.94
CA VAL A 316 0.00 9.59 17.83
C VAL A 316 0.29 8.95 19.20
N THR A 317 0.36 9.73 20.28
CA THR A 317 0.59 9.25 21.66
C THR A 317 -0.31 8.08 22.08
N PRO A 318 -1.66 8.14 21.97
CA PRO A 318 -2.51 7.01 22.35
C PRO A 318 -2.28 5.75 21.50
N HIS A 319 -1.88 5.90 20.24
CA HIS A 319 -1.54 4.75 19.38
C HIS A 319 -0.19 4.14 19.79
N VAL A 320 0.81 4.95 20.14
CA VAL A 320 2.10 4.48 20.68
C VAL A 320 1.92 3.78 22.03
N ILE A 321 1.03 4.29 22.89
CA ILE A 321 0.65 3.62 24.15
C ILE A 321 0.01 2.26 23.85
N LYS A 322 -1.01 2.21 22.97
CA LYS A 322 -1.70 0.96 22.62
C LYS A 322 -0.78 -0.08 21.96
N VAL A 323 0.16 0.35 21.11
CA VAL A 323 1.20 -0.53 20.54
C VAL A 323 2.18 -1.01 21.62
N LYS A 324 2.59 -0.15 22.55
CA LYS A 324 3.45 -0.52 23.69
C LYS A 324 2.76 -1.54 24.61
N GLU A 325 1.47 -1.36 24.90
CA GLU A 325 0.65 -2.29 25.68
C GLU A 325 0.50 -3.64 24.96
N PHE A 326 0.15 -3.64 23.67
CA PHE A 326 0.07 -4.86 22.86
C PHE A 326 1.40 -5.60 22.75
N THR A 327 2.52 -4.87 22.62
CA THR A 327 3.87 -5.45 22.52
C THR A 327 4.41 -5.90 23.87
N HIS A 328 3.88 -5.39 24.99
CA HIS A 328 4.35 -5.71 26.34
C HIS A 328 4.31 -7.22 26.68
N PRO A 329 3.21 -7.97 26.50
CA PRO A 329 3.19 -9.41 26.78
C PRO A 329 4.20 -10.17 25.92
N TYR A 330 4.26 -9.92 24.61
CA TYR A 330 5.23 -10.56 23.72
C TYR A 330 6.69 -10.25 24.11
N TYR A 331 6.98 -9.01 24.51
CA TYR A 331 8.32 -8.65 25.01
C TYR A 331 8.64 -9.34 26.34
N GLN A 332 7.68 -9.43 27.27
CA GLN A 332 7.87 -10.13 28.55
C GLN A 332 8.04 -11.64 28.36
N GLU A 333 7.36 -12.24 27.37
CA GLU A 333 7.51 -13.65 26.99
C GLU A 333 8.86 -13.91 26.30
N ALA A 334 9.21 -13.13 25.29
CA ALA A 334 10.55 -13.18 24.67
C ALA A 334 11.66 -12.94 25.70
N LYS A 335 11.42 -12.11 26.73
CA LYS A 335 12.32 -11.90 27.87
C LYS A 335 12.37 -13.11 28.81
N LYS A 336 11.26 -13.82 29.09
CA LYS A 336 11.29 -15.09 29.85
C LYS A 336 12.18 -16.13 29.15
N PHE A 337 12.05 -16.27 27.82
CA PHE A 337 12.86 -17.21 27.03
C PHE A 337 14.31 -16.78 26.88
N SER A 338 14.59 -15.51 26.56
CA SER A 338 15.96 -15.04 26.30
C SER A 338 16.79 -14.76 27.55
N LYS A 339 16.16 -14.33 28.67
CA LYS A 339 16.87 -13.99 29.90
C LYS A 339 17.81 -15.10 30.41
N PRO A 340 17.42 -16.38 30.56
CA PRO A 340 18.35 -17.41 31.04
C PRO A 340 19.59 -17.56 30.14
N TYR A 341 19.45 -17.47 28.82
CA TYR A 341 20.59 -17.50 27.90
C TYR A 341 21.44 -16.24 27.98
N ILE A 342 20.84 -15.06 28.14
CA ILE A 342 21.56 -13.79 28.32
C ILE A 342 22.33 -13.80 29.65
N ASP A 343 21.70 -14.26 30.73
CA ASP A 343 22.32 -14.37 32.05
C ASP A 343 23.45 -15.42 32.04
N GLN A 344 23.27 -16.57 31.38
CA GLN A 344 24.30 -17.60 31.19
C GLN A 344 25.48 -17.09 30.35
N VAL A 345 25.22 -16.41 29.22
CA VAL A 345 26.28 -15.78 28.40
C VAL A 345 26.99 -14.70 29.21
N ALA A 346 26.27 -13.88 29.97
CA ALA A 346 26.87 -12.88 30.86
C ALA A 346 27.70 -13.52 31.98
N GLU A 347 27.31 -14.68 32.52
CA GLU A 347 28.05 -15.41 33.54
C GLU A 347 29.35 -16.03 33.01
N ILE A 348 29.30 -16.71 31.85
CA ILE A 348 30.49 -17.23 31.17
C ILE A 348 31.44 -16.09 30.76
N THR A 349 30.87 -14.95 30.37
CA THR A 349 31.63 -13.79 29.86
C THR A 349 32.15 -12.88 30.98
N LYS A 350 31.53 -12.82 32.17
CA LYS A 350 31.97 -12.05 33.34
C LYS A 350 33.46 -12.22 33.67
N PRO A 351 34.00 -13.43 33.91
CA PRO A 351 35.42 -13.60 34.27
C PRO A 351 36.35 -13.19 33.12
N HIS A 352 35.94 -13.40 31.86
CA HIS A 352 36.70 -12.99 30.68
C HIS A 352 36.73 -11.46 30.54
N VAL A 353 35.59 -10.79 30.71
CA VAL A 353 35.48 -9.33 30.69
C VAL A 353 36.21 -8.69 31.86
N GLU A 354 36.11 -9.21 33.08
CA GLU A 354 36.89 -8.65 34.21
C GLU A 354 38.39 -8.95 34.11
N LYS A 355 38.81 -10.07 33.51
CA LYS A 355 40.23 -10.32 33.16
C LYS A 355 40.75 -9.33 32.11
N VAL A 356 39.95 -9.05 31.07
CA VAL A 356 40.26 -8.01 30.07
C VAL A 356 40.25 -6.61 30.69
N ARG A 357 39.28 -6.30 31.55
CA ARG A 357 39.14 -5.01 32.25
C ARG A 357 40.30 -4.78 33.21
N THR A 358 40.73 -5.79 33.97
CA THR A 358 41.88 -5.70 34.87
C THR A 358 43.20 -5.55 34.12
N ALA A 359 43.40 -6.29 33.01
CA ALA A 359 44.54 -6.09 32.13
C ALA A 359 44.55 -4.68 31.47
N LEU A 360 43.38 -4.13 31.13
CA LEU A 360 43.23 -2.80 30.54
C LEU A 360 43.24 -1.64 31.55
N LYS A 361 43.02 -1.85 32.87
CA LYS A 361 43.08 -0.80 33.92
C LYS A 361 44.33 0.10 33.84
N PRO A 362 45.58 -0.40 33.71
CA PRO A 362 46.75 0.46 33.56
C PRO A 362 46.75 1.25 32.23
N TYR A 363 46.37 0.62 31.12
CA TYR A 363 46.33 1.27 29.80
C TYR A 363 45.24 2.35 29.71
N THR A 364 44.06 2.10 30.26
CA THR A 364 42.95 3.06 30.31
C THR A 364 43.26 4.24 31.23
N LYS A 365 43.90 4.02 32.39
CA LYS A 365 44.45 5.12 33.22
C LYS A 365 45.47 5.96 32.44
N ARG A 366 46.43 5.31 31.76
CA ARG A 366 47.47 6.02 30.97
C ARG A 366 46.88 6.78 29.79
N ALA A 367 45.89 6.20 29.11
CA ALA A 367 45.17 6.85 28.00
C ALA A 367 44.31 8.03 28.50
N ALA A 368 43.61 7.89 29.63
CA ALA A 368 42.84 8.99 30.22
C ALA A 368 43.72 10.16 30.66
N HIS A 369 44.89 9.88 31.26
CA HIS A 369 45.85 10.92 31.63
C HIS A 369 46.46 11.61 30.39
N ALA A 370 46.91 10.84 29.39
CA ALA A 370 47.41 11.38 28.13
C ALA A 370 46.37 12.22 27.38
N TYR A 371 45.10 11.77 27.37
CA TYR A 371 43.98 12.50 26.79
C TYR A 371 43.64 13.77 27.59
N GLY A 372 43.76 13.75 28.92
CA GLY A 372 43.66 14.95 29.76
C GLY A 372 44.71 15.99 29.40
N SER A 373 45.99 15.62 29.39
CA SER A 373 47.08 16.52 28.98
C SER A 373 46.95 16.99 27.52
N PHE A 374 46.40 16.15 26.64
CA PHE A 374 46.10 16.54 25.26
C PHE A 374 44.96 17.56 25.20
N LEU A 375 43.86 17.38 25.95
CA LEU A 375 42.78 18.36 26.02
C LEU A 375 43.25 19.67 26.65
N GLU A 376 44.07 19.64 27.70
CA GLU A 376 44.66 20.85 28.31
C GLU A 376 45.49 21.62 27.28
N SER A 377 46.47 20.97 26.64
CA SER A 377 47.29 21.57 25.57
C SER A 377 46.49 22.00 24.34
N ALA A 378 45.41 21.28 24.01
CA ALA A 378 44.49 21.69 22.96
C ALA A 378 43.71 22.95 23.36
N THR A 379 43.23 23.08 24.60
CA THR A 379 42.52 24.30 25.05
C THR A 379 43.42 25.51 25.18
N THR A 380 44.69 25.35 25.54
CA THR A 380 45.66 26.46 25.53
C THR A 380 46.02 26.87 24.11
N TYR A 381 46.33 25.92 23.22
CA TYR A 381 46.60 26.21 21.81
C TYR A 381 45.38 26.79 21.08
N HIS A 382 44.16 26.35 21.41
CA HIS A 382 42.91 26.92 20.91
C HIS A 382 42.76 28.39 21.31
N ARG A 383 42.98 28.72 22.58
CA ARG A 383 42.96 30.12 23.07
C ARG A 383 44.05 30.97 22.42
N GLN A 384 45.25 30.43 22.22
CA GLN A 384 46.35 31.11 21.52
C GLN A 384 46.00 31.36 20.05
N ALA A 385 45.48 30.35 19.34
CA ALA A 385 45.03 30.47 17.96
C ALA A 385 43.86 31.46 17.83
N GLN A 386 42.92 31.49 18.77
CA GLN A 386 41.86 32.51 18.82
C GLN A 386 42.45 33.92 18.93
N ALA A 387 43.46 34.14 19.78
CA ALA A 387 44.11 35.45 19.91
C ALA A 387 44.83 35.87 18.62
N THR A 388 45.66 34.99 18.04
CA THR A 388 46.38 35.27 16.78
C THR A 388 45.44 35.48 15.60
N ILE A 389 44.35 34.70 15.51
CA ILE A 389 43.31 34.88 14.49
C ILE A 389 42.55 36.18 14.70
N LEU A 390 42.19 36.54 15.93
CA LEU A 390 41.46 37.79 16.22
C LEU A 390 42.29 39.03 15.85
N ASP A 391 43.58 39.02 16.20
CA ASP A 391 44.55 40.07 15.85
C ASP A 391 44.71 40.18 14.32
N TYR A 392 45.01 39.08 13.62
CA TYR A 392 45.10 39.07 12.17
C TYR A 392 43.81 39.52 11.47
N LEU A 393 42.63 39.14 11.99
CA LEU A 393 41.35 39.61 11.46
C LEU A 393 41.10 41.11 11.73
N HIS A 394 41.68 41.69 12.78
CA HIS A 394 41.61 43.14 13.08
C HIS A 394 42.58 43.97 12.23
N GLN A 395 43.73 43.40 11.87
CA GLN A 395 44.77 44.08 11.06
C GLN A 395 44.31 44.38 9.62
N HIS A 396 43.38 43.59 9.04
CA HIS A 396 42.83 43.85 7.70
C HIS A 396 41.39 44.41 7.78
N GLU A 397 41.15 45.58 7.21
CA GLU A 397 39.86 46.29 7.28
C GLU A 397 38.67 45.45 6.78
N ILE A 398 38.89 44.62 5.76
CA ILE A 398 37.88 43.75 5.16
C ILE A 398 37.42 42.70 6.19
N THR A 399 38.36 42.05 6.88
CA THR A 399 38.09 40.97 7.84
C THR A 399 37.70 41.46 9.22
N LYS A 400 37.93 42.74 9.54
CA LYS A 400 37.46 43.37 10.79
C LYS A 400 35.95 43.21 10.97
N SER A 401 35.19 43.18 9.87
CA SER A 401 33.75 42.90 9.87
C SER A 401 33.35 41.42 10.04
N LEU A 402 34.32 40.50 9.97
CA LEU A 402 34.18 39.06 10.22
C LEU A 402 34.80 38.61 11.55
N ALA A 403 35.38 39.52 12.34
CA ALA A 403 36.01 39.24 13.63
C ALA A 403 35.00 38.98 14.77
N THR A 404 33.94 38.21 14.49
CA THR A 404 32.97 37.80 15.51
C THR A 404 33.56 36.68 16.39
N LYS A 405 33.24 36.70 17.69
CA LYS A 405 33.77 35.73 18.67
C LYS A 405 33.50 34.27 18.24
N GLU A 406 32.34 34.02 17.64
CA GLU A 406 31.94 32.72 17.11
C GLU A 406 32.81 32.28 15.93
N LEU A 407 33.03 33.14 14.93
CA LEU A 407 33.83 32.79 13.75
C LEU A 407 35.30 32.55 14.12
N VAL A 408 35.86 33.38 15.00
CA VAL A 408 37.20 33.16 15.59
C VAL A 408 37.28 31.81 16.30
N TRP A 409 36.26 31.45 17.10
CA TRP A 409 36.19 30.16 17.79
C TRP A 409 36.08 28.98 16.80
N PHE A 410 35.28 29.08 15.74
CA PHE A 410 35.21 28.02 14.71
C PHE A 410 36.51 27.89 13.92
N LEU A 411 37.16 28.99 13.56
CA LEU A 411 38.38 28.96 12.74
C LEU A 411 39.59 28.42 13.52
N ALA A 412 39.72 28.79 14.82
CA ALA A 412 40.71 28.19 15.71
C ALA A 412 40.43 26.68 15.96
N SER A 413 39.15 26.30 16.09
CA SER A 413 38.75 24.89 16.23
C SER A 413 39.12 24.08 14.98
N ALA A 414 38.93 24.66 13.78
CA ALA A 414 39.29 24.03 12.52
C ALA A 414 40.82 23.85 12.38
N LEU A 415 41.61 24.87 12.75
CA LEU A 415 43.07 24.81 12.75
C LEU A 415 43.60 23.67 13.64
N LEU A 416 42.95 23.43 14.78
CA LEU A 416 43.30 22.35 15.71
C LEU A 416 42.79 20.98 15.25
N ALA A 417 41.59 20.90 14.67
CA ALA A 417 41.00 19.65 14.20
C ALA A 417 41.67 19.09 12.93
N LEU A 418 42.21 19.95 12.05
CA LEU A 418 42.87 19.56 10.80
C LEU A 418 44.02 18.53 10.99
N PRO A 419 45.05 18.77 11.84
CA PRO A 419 46.12 17.78 12.05
C PRO A 419 45.59 16.47 12.65
N VAL A 420 44.62 16.51 13.57
CA VAL A 420 43.98 15.32 14.15
C VAL A 420 43.26 14.51 13.06
N PHE A 421 42.53 15.18 12.15
CA PHE A 421 41.85 14.54 11.02
C PHE A 421 42.84 13.94 10.01
N VAL A 422 43.98 14.61 9.74
CA VAL A 422 45.03 14.07 8.87
C VAL A 422 45.67 12.81 9.49
N ILE A 423 46.01 12.84 10.78
CA ILE A 423 46.54 11.68 11.50
C ILE A 423 45.52 10.54 11.51
N TYR A 424 44.25 10.82 11.82
CA TYR A 424 43.16 9.84 11.76
C TYR A 424 43.01 9.21 10.35
N ARG A 425 43.07 10.02 9.29
CA ARG A 425 43.03 9.52 7.91
C ARG A 425 44.21 8.62 7.58
N LEU A 426 45.43 8.95 8.04
CA LEU A 426 46.62 8.11 7.86
C LEU A 426 46.54 6.80 8.66
N LEU A 427 45.99 6.83 9.88
CA LEU A 427 45.77 5.63 10.69
C LEU A 427 44.69 4.72 10.07
N VAL A 428 43.59 5.27 9.55
CA VAL A 428 42.57 4.50 8.85
C VAL A 428 43.11 3.90 7.54
N ASP A 429 43.83 4.66 6.71
CA ASP A 429 44.37 4.13 5.45
C ASP A 429 45.54 3.12 5.66
N THR A 430 46.14 3.04 6.86
CA THR A 430 47.17 2.04 7.21
C THR A 430 46.63 0.80 7.94
N PHE A 431 45.80 0.97 8.97
CA PHE A 431 45.28 -0.15 9.77
C PHE A 431 43.96 -0.73 9.21
N CYS A 432 43.06 0.08 8.67
CA CYS A 432 41.80 -0.40 8.10
C CYS A 432 42.02 -0.88 6.66
N THR A 433 42.68 -2.02 6.51
CA THR A 433 42.88 -2.69 5.21
C THR A 433 41.53 -2.87 4.49
N LYS A 434 41.31 -2.08 3.44
CA LYS A 434 40.12 -2.20 2.61
C LYS A 434 40.14 -3.55 1.90
N LYS A 435 39.37 -4.50 2.42
CA LYS A 435 39.14 -5.80 1.79
C LYS A 435 38.63 -5.56 0.36
N HIS A 436 39.51 -5.69 -0.63
CA HIS A 436 39.13 -5.67 -2.03
C HIS A 436 38.12 -6.80 -2.24
N LYS A 437 36.86 -6.43 -2.55
CA LYS A 437 35.81 -7.39 -2.88
C LYS A 437 36.31 -8.20 -4.07
N ARG A 438 36.61 -9.49 -3.87
CA ARG A 438 37.07 -10.38 -4.95
C ARG A 438 36.04 -10.30 -6.07
N SER A 439 36.46 -9.84 -7.24
CA SER A 439 35.68 -10.03 -8.45
C SER A 439 35.52 -11.53 -8.63
N ARG A 440 34.29 -12.03 -8.57
CA ARG A 440 33.99 -13.45 -8.82
C ARG A 440 33.94 -13.63 -10.34
N GLY A 441 35.13 -13.53 -10.94
CA GLY A 441 35.35 -13.43 -12.38
C GLY A 441 34.74 -14.61 -13.13
N SER A 442 34.12 -14.29 -14.26
CA SER A 442 33.45 -15.22 -15.16
C SER A 442 34.26 -16.48 -15.46
N ASN A 443 33.54 -17.58 -15.64
CA ASN A 443 34.02 -18.78 -16.32
C ASN A 443 34.80 -18.41 -17.60
N GLY A 444 35.95 -19.03 -17.81
CA GLY A 444 36.86 -18.75 -18.92
C GLY A 444 37.33 -20.05 -19.58
N ASN A 445 36.77 -20.37 -20.76
CA ASN A 445 37.12 -21.57 -21.50
C ASN A 445 38.62 -21.61 -21.84
N HIS A 446 39.33 -22.64 -21.39
CA HIS A 446 40.65 -22.99 -21.92
C HIS A 446 40.49 -23.99 -23.07
N GLY A 447 40.32 -23.45 -24.28
CA GLY A 447 40.31 -24.25 -25.50
C GLY A 447 41.66 -24.92 -25.76
N HIS A 448 41.65 -26.16 -26.23
CA HIS A 448 42.86 -26.92 -26.55
C HIS A 448 43.77 -26.19 -27.55
N ARG A 449 45.05 -26.08 -27.22
CA ARG A 449 46.12 -25.90 -28.22
C ARG A 449 47.15 -27.02 -28.09
N ARG A 450 47.04 -28.02 -28.99
CA ARG A 450 48.03 -29.09 -29.15
C ARG A 450 49.37 -28.46 -29.56
N HIS A 451 50.44 -28.68 -28.79
CA HIS A 451 51.78 -28.63 -29.36
C HIS A 451 52.08 -29.94 -30.09
N LYS A 452 52.49 -29.85 -31.35
CA LYS A 452 52.85 -31.01 -32.18
C LYS A 452 54.30 -31.43 -31.85
N ARG A 453 54.59 -32.72 -32.04
CA ARG A 453 55.84 -33.37 -31.59
C ARG A 453 57.09 -32.76 -32.25
N ARG A 454 58.22 -32.73 -31.51
CA ARG A 454 59.56 -32.78 -32.12
C ARG A 454 59.78 -34.16 -32.75
N HIS A 455 60.54 -34.20 -33.83
CA HIS A 455 61.31 -35.37 -34.26
C HIS A 455 62.75 -34.92 -34.57
N THR A 456 63.68 -35.87 -34.53
CA THR A 456 65.11 -35.70 -34.80
C THR A 456 65.45 -36.02 -36.26
N ASP A 457 66.72 -35.78 -36.61
CA ASP A 457 67.41 -36.22 -37.82
C ASP A 457 66.93 -35.53 -39.12
N LYS A 458 67.81 -34.92 -39.93
CA LYS A 458 69.26 -35.05 -40.07
C LYS A 458 69.97 -33.70 -40.11
#